data_AF-A0ABD3VIY7-F1
#
_entry.id   AF-A0ABD3VIY7-F1
#
_cell.length_a   1.000
_cell.length_b   1.000
_cell.length_c   1.000
_cell.angle_alpha   90.00
_cell.angle_beta   90.00
_cell.angle_gamma   90.00
#
_symmetry.space_group_name_H-M   'P 1'
#
loop_
_entity.id
_entity.type
_entity.pdbx_description
1 polymer ?
#
loop_
_entity_poly.entity_id
_entity_poly.type
_entity_poly.pdbx_seq_one_letter_code
_entity_poly.pdbx_strand_id
1 'polypeptide(L)'
;MAYYQDNENGAFMAARCVKRILSLVKRSLQGTARVTKAEKNAKRYFSYIMNGVDQLYSGINDPNIEIHVKICGFFISKLPGEFPHRFSQVHYDNGYSYINASAYLDDLFNMDLSGAFRQIPEYDQVILFTRYPVLHSRSVILGISHPGGICVPGYRVEIVHLTDYFRTTSTAAHELGHSLGAVHDGDDTARGCKAEDGFIMAPVLEDFVPYKAYSSNPWKFSRCSVEAFKRTIVHKPDLKKKPVYTQPELDEWNKFMAKLPGQKYSPSMQCQYIVGPGSSICEVCTKCTCQFAQPF
;
A
#
# COMPACT_ATOMS: atom_id res chain seq x y z
N MET A 1 -34.49 -41.78 8.96
CA MET A 1 -33.74 -41.51 10.20
C MET A 1 -32.27 -41.67 9.89
N ALA A 2 -31.49 -40.65 10.25
CA ALA A 2 -30.08 -40.48 9.95
C ALA A 2 -29.20 -41.56 10.59
N TYR A 3 -28.03 -41.84 9.99
CA TYR A 3 -26.72 -41.36 10.47
C TYR A 3 -25.65 -41.90 9.52
N TYR A 4 -24.97 -41.01 8.80
CA TYR A 4 -23.76 -41.30 8.05
C TYR A 4 -22.62 -40.58 8.78
N GLN A 5 -21.68 -41.36 9.33
CA GLN A 5 -20.39 -40.86 9.78
C GLN A 5 -19.51 -40.75 8.55
N ASP A 6 -18.94 -39.57 8.30
CA ASP A 6 -17.78 -39.45 7.44
C ASP A 6 -16.66 -38.70 8.16
N ASN A 7 -15.48 -39.31 8.05
CA ASN A 7 -14.21 -38.80 8.52
C ASN A 7 -13.73 -37.72 7.55
N GLU A 8 -13.58 -36.47 8.00
CA GLU A 8 -12.84 -35.44 7.25
C GLU A 8 -11.58 -35.02 8.03
N ASN A 9 -10.48 -35.67 7.67
CA ASN A 9 -9.15 -35.07 7.70
C ASN A 9 -9.06 -34.06 6.54
N GLY A 10 -9.02 -32.77 6.87
CA GLY A 10 -8.83 -31.72 5.86
C GLY A 10 -9.36 -30.37 6.36
N ALA A 11 -8.66 -29.75 7.31
CA ALA A 11 -8.98 -28.39 7.74
C ALA A 11 -8.63 -27.39 6.62
N PHE A 12 -9.58 -27.14 5.71
CA PHE A 12 -9.52 -26.06 4.74
C PHE A 12 -9.71 -24.72 5.46
N MET A 13 -8.63 -23.96 5.65
CA MET A 13 -8.69 -22.61 6.21
C MET A 13 -8.70 -21.57 5.08
N ALA A 14 -9.84 -21.39 4.42
CA ALA A 14 -10.05 -20.30 3.48
C ALA A 14 -10.25 -18.97 4.24
N ALA A 15 -9.16 -18.31 4.62
CA ALA A 15 -9.21 -17.01 5.28
C ALA A 15 -9.40 -15.91 4.23
N ARG A 16 -10.65 -15.55 3.90
CA ARG A 16 -10.95 -14.36 3.07
C ARG A 16 -10.64 -13.09 3.85
N CYS A 17 -9.37 -12.68 3.84
CA CYS A 17 -8.93 -11.46 4.50
C CYS A 17 -9.32 -10.27 3.63
N VAL A 18 -9.90 -9.22 4.21
CA VAL A 18 -10.34 -8.05 3.46
C VAL A 18 -9.88 -6.76 4.16
N LYS A 19 -8.81 -6.16 3.65
CA LYS A 19 -8.03 -5.17 4.42
C LYS A 19 -8.23 -3.71 4.05
N ARG A 20 -8.84 -3.05 5.01
CA ARG A 20 -9.26 -1.66 5.18
C ARG A 20 -8.09 -0.68 5.19
N ILE A 21 -7.86 0.03 4.09
CA ILE A 21 -6.72 0.95 3.92
C ILE A 21 -7.17 2.41 3.91
N LEU A 22 -6.54 3.23 4.75
CA LEU A 22 -6.68 4.68 4.78
C LEU A 22 -5.69 5.33 3.82
N SER A 23 -6.07 6.43 3.15
CA SER A 23 -5.12 7.25 2.41
C SER A 23 -5.27 8.72 2.77
N LEU A 24 -4.12 9.40 2.91
CA LEU A 24 -3.99 10.74 3.44
C LEU A 24 -3.60 11.74 2.33
N VAL A 25 -4.37 12.82 2.18
CA VAL A 25 -4.04 13.94 1.28
C VAL A 25 -4.17 15.25 2.04
N LYS A 26 -3.15 16.11 1.94
CA LYS A 26 -3.15 17.47 2.51
C LYS A 26 -3.39 18.50 1.42
N ARG A 27 -4.51 19.22 1.49
CA ARG A 27 -4.62 20.55 0.85
C ARG A 27 -5.62 21.39 1.63
N SER A 28 -5.14 22.50 2.21
CA SER A 28 -5.99 23.56 2.76
C SER A 28 -6.92 24.04 1.66
N LEU A 29 -8.22 23.85 1.85
CA LEU A 29 -9.22 24.15 0.84
C LEU A 29 -10.52 24.57 1.54
N GLN A 30 -10.71 25.89 1.67
CA GLN A 30 -11.99 26.49 2.03
C GLN A 30 -13.05 26.13 0.97
N GLY A 31 -14.25 25.81 1.46
CA GLY A 31 -15.34 25.16 0.74
C GLY A 31 -15.70 25.81 -0.60
N THR A 32 -15.55 25.03 -1.68
CA THR A 32 -16.10 25.27 -3.02
C THR A 32 -16.17 23.92 -3.78
N ALA A 33 -16.90 23.83 -4.90
CA ALA A 33 -16.97 22.65 -5.77
C ALA A 33 -15.61 22.13 -6.29
N ARG A 34 -14.53 22.93 -6.18
CA ARG A 34 -13.15 22.51 -6.47
C ARG A 34 -12.58 21.57 -5.39
N VAL A 35 -12.99 21.72 -4.14
CA VAL A 35 -12.53 20.93 -2.99
C VAL A 35 -13.06 19.49 -3.07
N THR A 36 -14.34 19.35 -3.41
CA THR A 36 -14.98 18.05 -3.61
C THR A 36 -14.39 17.32 -4.83
N LYS A 37 -14.04 18.04 -5.91
CA LYS A 37 -13.37 17.45 -7.08
C LYS A 37 -11.95 16.97 -6.76
N ALA A 38 -11.16 17.75 -6.01
CA ALA A 38 -9.81 17.36 -5.59
C ALA A 38 -9.83 16.14 -4.66
N GLU A 39 -10.74 16.14 -3.67
CA GLU A 39 -10.96 15.00 -2.78
C GLU A 39 -11.38 13.75 -3.56
N LYS A 40 -12.33 13.88 -4.49
CA LYS A 40 -12.76 12.76 -5.34
C LYS A 40 -11.63 12.21 -6.20
N ASN A 41 -10.78 13.07 -6.76
CA ASN A 41 -9.63 12.65 -7.55
C ASN A 41 -8.56 11.95 -6.71
N ALA A 42 -8.29 12.45 -5.50
CA ALA A 42 -7.42 11.80 -4.53
C ALA A 42 -7.93 10.39 -4.19
N LYS A 43 -9.19 10.28 -3.72
CA LYS A 43 -9.80 8.98 -3.38
C LYS A 43 -9.70 7.99 -4.55
N ARG A 44 -9.96 8.45 -5.78
CA ARG A 44 -9.79 7.62 -7.00
C ARG A 44 -8.35 7.17 -7.23
N TYR A 45 -7.38 8.08 -7.14
CA TYR A 45 -5.97 7.77 -7.34
C TYR A 45 -5.48 6.68 -6.37
N PHE A 46 -5.77 6.85 -5.08
CA PHE A 46 -5.38 5.87 -4.07
C PHE A 46 -6.19 4.57 -4.14
N SER A 47 -7.44 4.63 -4.62
CA SER A 47 -8.18 3.40 -4.93
C SER A 47 -7.49 2.56 -6.00
N TYR A 48 -6.83 3.17 -6.98
CA TYR A 48 -6.06 2.40 -7.96
C TYR A 48 -4.82 1.78 -7.37
N ILE A 49 -4.05 2.53 -6.58
CA ILE A 49 -2.87 1.99 -5.88
C ILE A 49 -3.31 0.78 -5.07
N MET A 50 -4.42 0.91 -4.32
CA MET A 50 -4.88 -0.16 -3.46
C MET A 50 -5.47 -1.35 -4.21
N ASN A 51 -6.10 -1.13 -5.36
CA ASN A 51 -6.43 -2.23 -6.26
C ASN A 51 -5.16 -2.95 -6.74
N GLY A 52 -4.10 -2.21 -7.09
CA GLY A 52 -2.81 -2.80 -7.43
C GLY A 52 -2.24 -3.67 -6.30
N VAL A 53 -2.27 -3.17 -5.06
CA VAL A 53 -1.85 -3.93 -3.88
C VAL A 53 -2.71 -5.19 -3.72
N ASP A 54 -4.03 -5.08 -3.83
CA ASP A 54 -4.96 -6.23 -3.80
C ASP A 54 -4.62 -7.28 -4.86
N GLN A 55 -4.26 -6.87 -6.08
CA GLN A 55 -3.82 -7.79 -7.14
C GLN A 55 -2.51 -8.52 -6.79
N LEU A 56 -1.54 -7.83 -6.15
CA LEU A 56 -0.29 -8.47 -5.71
C LEU A 56 -0.55 -9.53 -4.64
N TYR A 57 -1.45 -9.25 -3.69
CA TYR A 57 -1.81 -10.18 -2.61
C TYR A 57 -2.70 -11.33 -3.09
N SER A 58 -3.71 -11.05 -3.92
CA SER A 58 -4.57 -12.09 -4.51
C SER A 58 -3.85 -12.95 -5.54
N GLY A 59 -2.71 -12.48 -6.07
CA GLY A 59 -1.80 -13.26 -6.91
C GLY A 59 -0.97 -14.31 -6.16
N ILE A 60 -1.08 -14.42 -4.83
CA ILE A 60 -0.45 -15.50 -4.06
C ILE A 60 -1.07 -16.84 -4.47
N ASN A 61 -0.26 -17.71 -5.07
CA ASN A 61 -0.67 -19.05 -5.47
C ASN A 61 -0.37 -20.06 -4.36
N ASP A 62 -1.18 -20.04 -3.30
CA ASP A 62 -1.10 -20.99 -2.19
C ASP A 62 -2.51 -21.43 -1.76
N PRO A 63 -2.82 -22.74 -1.70
CA PRO A 63 -4.18 -23.21 -1.45
C PRO A 63 -4.67 -22.96 -0.02
N ASN A 64 -3.78 -22.63 0.91
CA ASN A 64 -4.10 -22.46 2.33
C ASN A 64 -4.28 -20.99 2.74
N ILE A 65 -4.12 -20.05 1.81
CA ILE A 65 -4.23 -18.62 2.12
C ILE A 65 -4.68 -17.82 0.90
N GLU A 66 -5.66 -16.95 1.10
CA GLU A 66 -6.18 -16.03 0.08
C GLU A 66 -6.28 -14.65 0.72
N ILE A 67 -5.47 -13.68 0.27
CA ILE A 67 -5.46 -12.35 0.88
C ILE A 67 -6.07 -11.34 -0.08
N HIS A 68 -7.10 -10.63 0.37
CA HIS A 68 -7.63 -9.44 -0.32
C HIS A 68 -7.40 -8.18 0.52
N VAL A 69 -7.13 -7.09 -0.16
CA VAL A 69 -6.92 -5.75 0.39
C VAL A 69 -8.02 -4.85 -0.14
N LYS A 70 -8.84 -4.26 0.72
CA LYS A 70 -9.98 -3.42 0.34
C LYS A 70 -10.07 -2.17 1.22
N ILE A 71 -10.18 -1.01 0.61
CA ILE A 71 -10.34 0.25 1.34
C ILE A 71 -11.62 0.27 2.20
N CYS A 72 -11.53 0.81 3.41
CA CYS A 72 -12.68 1.06 4.30
C CYS A 72 -13.06 2.50 4.48
N GLY A 73 -12.20 3.42 4.07
CA GLY A 73 -12.33 4.81 4.39
C GLY A 73 -11.11 5.59 3.94
N PHE A 74 -11.29 6.90 3.88
CA PHE A 74 -10.24 7.85 3.56
C PHE A 74 -10.24 8.91 4.66
N PHE A 75 -9.06 9.26 5.15
CA PHE A 75 -8.88 10.40 6.04
C PHE A 75 -8.11 11.43 5.24
N ILE A 76 -8.79 12.47 4.80
CA ILE A 76 -8.17 13.53 4.02
C ILE A 76 -8.18 14.75 4.90
N SER A 77 -7.00 15.25 5.28
CA SER A 77 -6.92 16.45 6.10
C SER A 77 -7.30 17.67 5.27
N LYS A 78 -8.34 18.35 5.74
CA LYS A 78 -8.93 19.54 5.15
C LYS A 78 -8.53 20.79 5.90
N LEU A 79 -8.15 20.65 7.18
CA LEU A 79 -7.83 21.76 8.07
C LEU A 79 -6.40 21.70 8.62
N PRO A 80 -5.74 22.86 8.81
CA PRO A 80 -4.52 22.93 9.63
C PRO A 80 -4.80 22.41 11.04
N GLY A 81 -4.06 21.40 11.49
CA GLY A 81 -4.19 20.81 12.85
C GLY A 81 -4.90 19.45 12.94
N GLU A 82 -5.54 18.96 11.86
CA GLU A 82 -6.09 17.59 11.83
C GLU A 82 -5.00 16.50 11.77
N PHE A 83 -3.81 16.89 11.33
CA PHE A 83 -2.59 16.12 11.56
C PHE A 83 -1.78 16.79 12.68
N PRO A 84 -1.05 16.00 13.50
CA PRO A 84 -0.14 16.51 14.51
C PRO A 84 0.78 17.58 13.93
N HIS A 85 1.12 18.61 14.72
CA HIS A 85 1.94 19.74 14.26
C HIS A 85 3.27 19.31 13.60
N ARG A 86 3.82 18.13 13.90
CA ARG A 86 5.03 17.60 13.24
C ARG A 86 4.81 17.14 11.79
N PHE A 87 3.58 16.84 11.36
CA PHE A 87 3.20 16.74 9.94
C PHE A 87 3.26 18.08 9.18
N SER A 88 3.50 19.18 9.89
CA SER A 88 3.83 20.48 9.31
C SER A 88 5.31 20.85 9.46
N GLN A 89 6.09 20.09 10.24
CA GLN A 89 7.55 20.19 10.29
C GLN A 89 8.14 19.33 9.16
N VAL A 90 7.97 19.85 7.95
CA VAL A 90 8.84 19.46 6.85
C VAL A 90 10.21 19.98 7.22
N HIS A 91 11.17 19.09 7.42
CA HIS A 91 12.54 19.50 7.67
C HIS A 91 13.13 20.05 6.38
N TYR A 92 13.81 21.18 6.49
CA TYR A 92 14.50 21.83 5.40
C TYR A 92 16.00 21.70 5.64
N ASP A 93 16.68 20.94 4.79
CA ASP A 93 18.13 20.85 4.76
C ASP A 93 18.62 20.98 3.32
N ASN A 94 19.55 21.90 3.07
CA ASN A 94 20.12 22.19 1.75
C ASN A 94 19.09 22.33 0.61
N GLY A 95 17.92 22.91 0.89
CA GLY A 95 16.85 23.11 -0.09
C GLY A 95 15.91 21.92 -0.32
N TYR A 96 16.11 20.81 0.40
CA TYR A 96 15.23 19.63 0.34
C TYR A 96 14.27 19.58 1.52
N SER A 97 13.03 19.26 1.21
CA SER A 97 11.95 19.03 2.15
C SER A 97 11.79 17.53 2.41
N TYR A 98 11.89 17.07 3.65
CA TYR A 98 11.69 15.66 4.01
C TYR A 98 10.90 15.48 5.31
N ILE A 99 10.43 14.26 5.54
CA ILE A 99 9.81 13.85 6.81
C ILE A 99 10.69 12.85 7.55
N ASN A 100 10.70 12.91 8.88
CA ASN A 100 11.38 11.91 9.71
C ASN A 100 10.45 10.71 9.92
N ALA A 101 10.89 9.54 9.45
CA ALA A 101 10.12 8.29 9.48
C ALA A 101 9.65 7.94 10.90
N SER A 102 10.57 7.93 11.88
CA SER A 102 10.27 7.56 13.26
C SER A 102 9.28 8.53 13.90
N ALA A 103 9.48 9.84 13.74
CA ALA A 103 8.58 10.83 14.31
C ALA A 103 7.16 10.75 13.73
N TYR A 104 7.04 10.47 12.42
CA TYR A 104 5.73 10.34 11.77
C TYR A 104 5.03 9.02 12.12
N LEU A 105 5.77 7.93 12.30
CA LEU A 105 5.22 6.67 12.83
C LEU A 105 4.69 6.86 14.25
N ASP A 106 5.45 7.54 15.13
CA ASP A 106 5.00 7.86 16.49
C ASP A 106 3.74 8.71 16.49
N ASP A 107 3.63 9.68 15.58
CA ASP A 107 2.44 10.51 15.45
C ASP A 107 1.23 9.68 14.95
N LEU A 108 1.41 8.81 13.95
CA LEU A 108 0.35 7.90 13.47
C LEU A 108 -0.10 6.92 14.56
N PHE A 109 0.85 6.39 15.33
CA PHE A 109 0.59 5.55 16.49
C PHE A 109 -0.34 6.25 17.48
N ASN A 110 -0.02 7.49 17.85
CA ASN A 110 -0.85 8.28 18.76
C ASN A 110 -2.22 8.64 18.16
N MET A 111 -2.30 8.90 16.85
CA MET A 111 -3.57 9.13 16.16
C MET A 111 -4.48 7.89 16.17
N ASP A 112 -3.93 6.70 15.95
CA ASP A 112 -4.69 5.46 16.03
C ASP A 112 -5.23 5.22 17.44
N LEU A 113 -4.39 5.40 18.47
CA LEU A 113 -4.80 5.19 19.87
C LEU A 113 -5.78 6.24 20.40
N SER A 114 -5.61 7.51 20.01
CA SER A 114 -6.56 8.57 20.39
C SER A 114 -7.90 8.43 19.68
N GLY A 115 -7.97 7.60 18.64
CA GLY A 115 -9.16 7.41 17.83
C GLY A 115 -9.44 8.60 16.91
N ALA A 116 -8.38 9.24 16.41
CA ALA A 116 -8.48 10.24 15.34
C ALA A 116 -9.21 9.68 14.10
N PHE A 117 -9.19 8.35 13.93
CA PHE A 117 -9.85 7.63 12.84
C PHE A 117 -11.21 7.01 13.23
N ARG A 118 -11.82 7.36 14.38
CA ARG A 118 -13.11 6.80 14.87
C ARG A 118 -14.28 6.91 13.89
N GLN A 119 -14.23 7.90 12.98
CA GLN A 119 -15.24 8.09 11.93
C GLN A 119 -15.14 7.07 10.78
N ILE A 120 -14.06 6.31 10.73
CA ILE A 120 -13.84 5.26 9.75
C ILE A 120 -14.27 3.92 10.37
N PRO A 121 -15.01 3.08 9.63
CA PRO A 121 -15.34 1.73 10.07
C PRO A 121 -14.08 0.95 10.53
N GLU A 122 -14.23 0.04 11.49
CA GLU A 122 -13.14 -0.80 12.07
C GLU A 122 -12.10 -1.23 11.02
N TYR A 123 -10.81 -0.93 11.18
CA TYR A 123 -9.79 -1.18 10.16
C TYR A 123 -8.61 -1.99 10.70
N ASP A 124 -7.91 -2.69 9.80
CA ASP A 124 -6.79 -3.57 10.16
C ASP A 124 -5.42 -2.87 10.08
N GLN A 125 -5.31 -1.84 9.23
CA GLN A 125 -4.07 -1.13 8.90
C GLN A 125 -4.38 0.32 8.46
N VAL A 126 -3.50 1.25 8.81
CA VAL A 126 -3.52 2.64 8.34
C VAL A 126 -2.30 2.87 7.46
N ILE A 127 -2.50 3.38 6.24
CA ILE A 127 -1.40 3.78 5.35
C ILE A 127 -1.36 5.30 5.22
N LEU A 128 -0.22 5.89 5.55
CA LEU A 128 0.09 7.27 5.22
C LEU A 128 0.80 7.33 3.87
N PHE A 129 0.17 7.94 2.88
CA PHE A 129 0.85 8.30 1.64
C PHE A 129 1.38 9.74 1.72
N THR A 130 2.66 9.94 1.42
CA THR A 130 3.31 11.26 1.46
C THR A 130 4.07 11.55 0.17
N ARG A 131 4.10 12.80 -0.29
CA ARG A 131 4.96 13.23 -1.42
C ARG A 131 6.33 13.73 -0.96
N TYR A 132 6.57 13.77 0.34
CA TYR A 132 7.86 14.15 0.89
C TYR A 132 8.74 12.90 1.01
N PRO A 133 10.02 12.99 0.62
CA PRO A 133 11.03 12.00 0.97
C PRO A 133 10.95 11.59 2.43
N VAL A 134 10.98 10.28 2.68
CA VAL A 134 10.93 9.69 4.01
C VAL A 134 12.36 9.40 4.45
N LEU A 135 12.85 10.16 5.44
CA LEU A 135 14.18 9.96 5.99
C LEU A 135 14.11 9.02 7.19
N HIS A 136 14.84 7.91 7.12
CA HIS A 136 15.04 7.01 8.24
C HIS A 136 16.54 6.91 8.55
N SER A 137 16.90 7.27 9.77
CA SER A 137 18.30 7.45 10.17
C SER A 137 19.06 8.40 9.23
N ARG A 138 19.88 7.88 8.32
CA ARG A 138 20.72 8.66 7.39
C ARG A 138 20.38 8.42 5.91
N SER A 139 19.27 7.72 5.62
CA SER A 139 18.92 7.30 4.28
C SER A 139 17.46 7.64 3.95
N VAL A 140 17.23 8.03 2.69
CA VAL A 140 15.87 8.18 2.16
C VAL A 140 15.36 6.80 1.79
N ILE A 141 14.18 6.45 2.32
CA ILE A 141 13.49 5.20 2.06
C ILE A 141 12.16 5.47 1.34
N LEU A 142 11.59 4.42 0.77
CA LEU A 142 10.32 4.51 0.05
C LEU A 142 9.12 4.19 0.95
N GLY A 143 9.29 3.40 2.00
CA GLY A 143 8.24 3.12 2.96
C GLY A 143 8.80 2.63 4.29
N ILE A 144 7.96 2.62 5.31
CA ILE A 144 8.26 2.02 6.61
C ILE A 144 6.96 1.58 7.31
N SER A 145 7.03 0.50 8.05
CA SER A 145 5.94 -0.10 8.81
C SER A 145 6.44 -0.72 10.12
N HIS A 146 5.52 -1.11 11.00
CA HIS A 146 5.86 -1.94 12.16
C HIS A 146 5.71 -3.43 11.82
N PRO A 147 6.79 -4.23 11.89
CA PRO A 147 6.71 -5.66 11.64
C PRO A 147 5.69 -6.35 12.55
N GLY A 148 4.75 -7.11 11.96
CA GLY A 148 3.67 -7.79 12.70
C GLY A 148 2.63 -6.85 13.34
N GLY A 149 2.66 -5.56 13.03
CA GLY A 149 1.80 -4.53 13.62
C GLY A 149 0.33 -4.61 13.21
N ILE A 150 -0.02 -5.41 12.21
CA ILE A 150 -1.39 -5.49 11.71
C ILE A 150 -2.39 -5.89 12.81
N CYS A 151 -3.54 -5.21 12.84
CA CYS A 151 -4.57 -5.33 13.89
C CYS A 151 -4.05 -5.09 15.33
N VAL A 152 -2.87 -4.50 15.53
CA VAL A 152 -2.42 -4.08 16.86
C VAL A 152 -2.64 -2.57 16.97
N PRO A 153 -3.52 -2.09 17.88
CA PRO A 153 -3.73 -0.67 18.10
C PRO A 153 -2.39 0.07 18.31
N GLY A 154 -2.23 1.20 17.62
CA GLY A 154 -1.00 1.99 17.56
C GLY A 154 0.01 1.49 16.52
N TYR A 155 0.26 0.17 16.44
CA TYR A 155 1.27 -0.39 15.55
C TYR A 155 0.76 -0.76 14.15
N ARG A 156 -0.56 -0.76 13.94
CA ARG A 156 -1.20 -0.99 12.64
C ARG A 156 -1.10 0.20 11.68
N VAL A 157 0.10 0.77 11.56
CA VAL A 157 0.37 2.00 10.80
C VAL A 157 1.61 1.81 9.92
N GLU A 158 1.61 2.42 8.74
CA GLU A 158 2.74 2.48 7.84
C GLU A 158 2.78 3.78 7.04
N ILE A 159 3.94 4.08 6.46
CA ILE A 159 4.20 5.27 5.66
C ILE A 159 4.73 4.83 4.30
N VAL A 160 4.21 5.43 3.24
CA VAL A 160 4.61 5.18 1.85
C VAL A 160 4.88 6.50 1.15
N HIS A 161 6.09 6.62 0.59
CA HIS A 161 6.50 7.71 -0.27
C HIS A 161 5.90 7.55 -1.68
N LEU A 162 5.11 8.52 -2.08
CA LEU A 162 4.50 8.62 -3.39
C LEU A 162 5.54 8.97 -4.45
N THR A 163 5.76 8.03 -5.36
CA THR A 163 6.58 8.22 -6.56
C THR A 163 5.69 8.04 -7.80
N ASP A 164 5.90 7.02 -8.62
CA ASP A 164 4.96 6.61 -9.66
C ASP A 164 4.00 5.52 -9.16
N TYR A 165 3.01 5.16 -10.00
CA TYR A 165 1.99 4.18 -9.65
C TYR A 165 2.59 2.80 -9.28
N PHE A 166 3.53 2.27 -10.07
CA PHE A 166 4.06 0.92 -9.87
C PHE A 166 4.92 0.83 -8.63
N ARG A 167 5.84 1.79 -8.46
CA ARG A 167 6.69 1.88 -7.27
C ARG A 167 5.86 2.06 -6.01
N THR A 168 4.93 3.02 -6.01
CA THR A 168 4.06 3.26 -4.86
C THR A 168 3.24 2.01 -4.50
N THR A 169 2.70 1.31 -5.50
CA THR A 169 1.95 0.06 -5.29
C THR A 169 2.82 -1.04 -4.71
N SER A 170 4.02 -1.24 -5.26
CA SER A 170 4.97 -2.24 -4.78
C SER A 170 5.44 -1.94 -3.36
N THR A 171 5.76 -0.67 -3.07
CA THR A 171 6.16 -0.22 -1.73
C THR A 171 5.03 -0.41 -0.72
N ALA A 172 3.79 0.00 -1.03
CA ALA A 172 2.66 -0.24 -0.12
C ALA A 172 2.42 -1.74 0.13
N ALA A 173 2.59 -2.58 -0.90
CA ALA A 173 2.47 -4.02 -0.72
C ALA A 173 3.61 -4.61 0.14
N HIS A 174 4.82 -4.09 -0.01
CA HIS A 174 6.01 -4.46 0.78
C HIS A 174 5.82 -4.10 2.27
N GLU A 175 5.41 -2.87 2.57
CA GLU A 175 5.17 -2.42 3.95
C GLU A 175 4.01 -3.18 4.62
N LEU A 176 2.94 -3.46 3.86
CA LEU A 176 1.88 -4.33 4.36
C LEU A 176 2.39 -5.76 4.63
N GLY A 177 3.42 -6.20 3.90
CA GLY A 177 4.06 -7.50 4.07
C GLY A 177 4.80 -7.57 5.40
N HIS A 178 5.55 -6.53 5.74
CA HIS A 178 6.12 -6.37 7.08
C HIS A 178 5.05 -6.34 8.16
N SER A 179 3.97 -5.60 7.96
CA SER A 179 2.84 -5.57 8.91
C SER A 179 2.19 -6.95 9.11
N LEU A 180 2.23 -7.81 8.08
CA LEU A 180 1.85 -9.22 8.11
C LEU A 180 2.94 -10.16 8.64
N GLY A 181 4.05 -9.63 9.13
CA GLY A 181 5.12 -10.37 9.81
C GLY A 181 6.21 -10.92 8.89
N ALA A 182 6.22 -10.57 7.59
CA ALA A 182 7.35 -10.89 6.73
C ALA A 182 8.58 -10.02 7.09
N VAL A 183 9.76 -10.57 6.87
CA VAL A 183 11.04 -9.85 6.88
C VAL A 183 11.52 -9.70 5.43
N HIS A 184 12.67 -9.07 5.21
CA HIS A 184 13.21 -9.02 3.86
C HIS A 184 13.63 -10.41 3.38
N ASP A 185 13.44 -10.68 2.08
CA ASP A 185 14.11 -11.80 1.45
C ASP A 185 15.63 -11.56 1.48
N GLY A 186 16.40 -12.57 1.85
CA GLY A 186 17.84 -12.45 2.15
C GLY A 186 18.19 -12.23 3.62
N ASP A 187 17.23 -11.93 4.49
CA ASP A 187 17.46 -11.91 5.95
C ASP A 187 17.67 -13.33 6.51
N ASP A 188 18.39 -13.45 7.63
CA ASP A 188 18.72 -14.73 8.30
C ASP A 188 17.48 -15.58 8.65
N THR A 189 16.33 -14.94 8.87
CA THR A 189 15.07 -15.60 9.19
C THR A 189 14.23 -15.96 7.96
N ALA A 190 14.55 -15.43 6.78
CA ALA A 190 13.96 -15.78 5.49
C ALA A 190 14.78 -16.86 4.76
N ARG A 191 15.12 -17.95 5.47
CA ARG A 191 16.04 -18.98 4.96
C ARG A 191 15.59 -19.56 3.63
N GLY A 192 16.45 -19.43 2.61
CA GLY A 192 16.22 -19.97 1.29
C GLY A 192 15.24 -19.17 0.44
N CYS A 193 15.02 -17.89 0.77
CA CYS A 193 14.51 -16.86 -0.14
C CYS A 193 15.59 -15.78 -0.23
N LYS A 194 16.17 -15.60 -1.41
CA LYS A 194 17.32 -14.71 -1.60
C LYS A 194 16.84 -13.31 -2.01
N ALA A 195 17.51 -12.27 -1.52
CA ALA A 195 17.26 -10.89 -1.98
C ALA A 195 17.38 -10.78 -3.51
N GLU A 196 18.29 -11.57 -4.08
CA GLU A 196 18.60 -11.62 -5.51
C GLU A 196 17.47 -12.13 -6.41
N ASP A 197 16.47 -12.82 -5.85
CA ASP A 197 15.38 -13.46 -6.61
C ASP A 197 14.32 -12.45 -7.07
N GLY A 198 14.33 -11.22 -6.52
CA GLY A 198 13.53 -10.10 -6.98
C GLY A 198 12.04 -10.15 -6.60
N PHE A 199 11.70 -10.86 -5.52
CA PHE A 199 10.34 -10.86 -4.97
C PHE A 199 10.00 -9.50 -4.30
N ILE A 200 8.71 -9.27 -4.03
CA ILE A 200 8.22 -8.01 -3.44
C ILE A 200 8.94 -7.65 -2.14
N MET A 201 9.32 -8.63 -1.32
CA MET A 201 10.00 -8.40 -0.03
C MET A 201 11.54 -8.29 -0.14
N ALA A 202 12.10 -8.17 -1.35
CA ALA A 202 13.51 -7.85 -1.50
C ALA A 202 13.82 -6.45 -0.91
N PRO A 203 14.98 -6.23 -0.27
CA PRO A 203 15.32 -4.99 0.43
C PRO A 203 15.60 -3.80 -0.50
N VAL A 204 15.74 -4.05 -1.81
CA VAL A 204 15.99 -3.01 -2.82
C VAL A 204 14.98 -3.18 -3.95
N LEU A 205 14.25 -2.10 -4.25
CA LEU A 205 13.41 -2.03 -5.44
C LEU A 205 14.29 -2.01 -6.69
N GLU A 206 14.01 -2.92 -7.61
CA GLU A 206 14.90 -3.33 -8.71
C GLU A 206 15.37 -2.20 -9.63
N ASP A 207 14.61 -1.11 -9.75
CA ASP A 207 15.01 0.06 -10.53
C ASP A 207 16.33 0.69 -10.06
N PHE A 208 16.78 0.37 -8.83
CA PHE A 208 18.06 0.80 -8.26
C PHE A 208 19.18 -0.23 -8.41
N VAL A 209 18.95 -1.37 -9.08
CA VAL A 209 19.97 -2.40 -9.34
C VAL A 209 20.46 -2.26 -10.78
N PRO A 210 21.62 -1.61 -11.04
CA PRO A 210 22.03 -1.23 -12.39
C PRO A 210 22.41 -2.43 -13.30
N TYR A 211 22.46 -3.65 -12.75
CA TYR A 211 23.07 -4.82 -13.40
C TYR A 211 22.20 -6.09 -13.47
N LYS A 212 20.94 -6.06 -13.00
CA LYS A 212 20.06 -7.23 -13.12
C LYS A 212 18.93 -6.97 -14.10
N ALA A 213 19.18 -7.38 -15.34
CA ALA A 213 18.23 -7.30 -16.45
C ALA A 213 16.99 -8.21 -16.29
N TYR A 214 16.90 -9.07 -15.27
CA TYR A 214 15.73 -9.91 -15.03
C TYR A 214 15.53 -10.18 -13.55
N SER A 215 14.54 -9.51 -12.95
CA SER A 215 13.78 -10.15 -11.87
C SER A 215 13.27 -11.48 -12.38
N SER A 216 13.49 -12.56 -11.63
CA SER A 216 12.83 -13.82 -11.97
C SER A 216 11.38 -13.83 -11.49
N ASN A 217 11.05 -12.99 -10.49
CA ASN A 217 9.76 -13.02 -9.81
C ASN A 217 9.21 -11.63 -9.49
N PRO A 218 9.17 -10.72 -10.48
CA PRO A 218 8.63 -9.40 -10.24
C PRO A 218 7.18 -9.57 -9.79
N TRP A 219 6.80 -8.86 -8.73
CA TRP A 219 5.40 -8.68 -8.32
C TRP A 219 4.80 -9.94 -7.68
N LYS A 220 5.66 -10.85 -7.21
CA LYS A 220 5.29 -12.04 -6.44
C LYS A 220 5.86 -11.95 -5.04
N PHE A 221 5.17 -12.56 -4.08
CA PHE A 221 5.73 -12.82 -2.76
C PHE A 221 6.52 -14.14 -2.77
N SER A 222 7.64 -14.17 -2.05
CA SER A 222 8.42 -15.39 -1.85
C SER A 222 7.66 -16.39 -0.96
N ARG A 223 8.06 -17.66 -0.98
CA ARG A 223 7.52 -18.66 -0.04
C ARG A 223 7.75 -18.25 1.43
N CYS A 224 8.86 -17.57 1.73
CA CYS A 224 9.17 -17.12 3.10
C CYS A 224 8.18 -16.05 3.56
N SER A 225 7.82 -15.12 2.67
CA SER A 225 6.79 -14.11 2.90
C SER A 225 5.43 -14.75 3.14
N VAL A 226 5.00 -15.67 2.26
CA VAL A 226 3.70 -16.35 2.36
C VAL A 226 3.57 -17.14 3.66
N GLU A 227 4.63 -17.84 4.08
CA GLU A 227 4.64 -18.55 5.37
C GLU A 227 4.55 -17.59 6.57
N ALA A 228 5.19 -16.43 6.50
CA ALA A 228 5.04 -15.41 7.54
C ALA A 228 3.60 -14.89 7.62
N PHE A 229 2.96 -14.64 6.46
CA PHE A 229 1.58 -14.19 6.41
C PHE A 229 0.62 -15.19 7.04
N LYS A 230 0.78 -16.49 6.73
CA LYS A 230 -0.01 -17.57 7.34
C LYS A 230 0.13 -17.59 8.86
N ARG A 231 1.36 -17.54 9.38
CA ARG A 231 1.61 -17.52 10.83
C ARG A 231 0.89 -16.34 11.50
N THR A 232 1.03 -15.14 10.94
CA THR A 232 0.39 -13.94 11.50
C THR A 232 -1.14 -14.04 11.45
N ILE A 233 -1.72 -14.42 10.31
CA ILE A 233 -3.19 -14.50 10.16
C ILE A 233 -3.81 -15.56 11.08
N VAL A 234 -3.13 -16.67 11.33
CA VAL A 234 -3.62 -17.71 12.26
C VAL A 234 -3.85 -17.12 13.66
N HIS A 235 -2.98 -16.23 14.11
CA HIS A 235 -3.05 -15.59 15.44
C HIS A 235 -3.84 -14.28 15.48
N LYS A 236 -4.46 -13.88 14.36
CA LYS A 236 -5.21 -12.61 14.23
C LYS A 236 -6.63 -12.90 13.72
N PRO A 237 -7.56 -13.33 14.60
CA PRO A 237 -8.92 -13.73 14.18
C PRO A 237 -9.70 -12.58 13.52
N ASP A 238 -9.39 -11.33 13.83
CA ASP A 238 -10.02 -10.16 13.21
C ASP A 238 -9.78 -10.12 11.69
N LEU A 239 -8.60 -10.57 11.23
CA LEU A 239 -8.27 -10.68 9.80
C LEU A 239 -9.12 -11.73 9.06
N LYS A 240 -9.81 -12.62 9.77
CA LYS A 240 -10.69 -13.66 9.19
C LYS A 240 -12.14 -13.21 9.09
N LYS A 241 -12.50 -12.05 9.66
CA LYS A 241 -13.85 -11.51 9.61
C LYS A 241 -14.13 -10.92 8.23
N LYS A 242 -15.32 -11.17 7.68
CA LYS A 242 -15.79 -10.46 6.49
C LYS A 242 -16.04 -8.99 6.84
N PRO A 243 -15.73 -8.04 5.94
CA PRO A 243 -16.06 -6.64 6.20
C PRO A 243 -17.55 -6.47 6.25
N VAL A 244 -18.00 -5.74 7.26
CA VAL A 244 -19.35 -5.18 7.24
C VAL A 244 -19.25 -3.81 6.55
N TYR A 245 -19.56 -3.76 5.25
CA TYR A 245 -19.65 -2.51 4.52
C TYR A 245 -20.99 -1.84 4.85
N THR A 246 -21.00 -0.94 5.83
CA THR A 246 -22.20 -0.19 6.19
C THR A 246 -22.34 1.13 5.43
N GLN A 247 -21.41 1.46 4.52
CA GLN A 247 -21.37 2.74 3.81
C GLN A 247 -21.47 2.58 2.28
N PRO A 248 -22.51 3.14 1.63
CA PRO A 248 -22.71 3.08 0.16
C PRO A 248 -21.56 3.68 -0.67
N GLU A 249 -20.80 4.64 -0.14
CA GLU A 249 -19.64 5.21 -0.84
C GLU A 249 -18.52 4.19 -1.07
N LEU A 250 -18.37 3.19 -0.18
CA LEU A 250 -17.38 2.13 -0.34
C LEU A 250 -17.73 1.17 -1.49
N ASP A 251 -19.02 1.00 -1.80
CA ASP A 251 -19.47 0.22 -2.95
C ASP A 251 -19.15 0.93 -4.28
N GLU A 252 -19.17 2.27 -4.34
CA GLU A 252 -18.71 3.01 -5.52
C GLU A 252 -17.22 2.75 -5.78
N TRP A 253 -16.40 2.77 -4.73
CA TRP A 253 -14.95 2.51 -4.86
C TRP A 253 -14.65 1.06 -5.20
N ASN A 254 -15.33 0.09 -4.57
CA ASN A 254 -15.18 -1.33 -4.90
C ASN A 254 -15.57 -1.61 -6.36
N LYS A 255 -16.66 -1.00 -6.86
CA LYS A 255 -17.04 -1.07 -8.29
C LYS A 255 -16.00 -0.40 -9.18
N PHE A 256 -15.41 0.70 -8.74
CA PHE A 256 -14.36 1.40 -9.47
C PHE A 256 -13.06 0.59 -9.59
N MET A 257 -12.73 -0.19 -8.55
CA MET A 257 -11.57 -1.10 -8.52
C MET A 257 -11.78 -2.38 -9.36
N ALA A 258 -13.00 -2.67 -9.84
CA ALA A 258 -13.26 -3.87 -10.65
C ALA A 258 -12.59 -3.86 -12.05
N LYS A 259 -12.02 -2.74 -12.49
CA LYS A 259 -11.26 -2.64 -13.75
C LYS A 259 -9.79 -2.32 -13.46
N LEU A 260 -8.89 -3.00 -14.15
CA LEU A 260 -7.46 -2.75 -14.02
C LEU A 260 -7.13 -1.33 -14.52
N PRO A 261 -6.17 -0.61 -13.88
CA PRO A 261 -5.80 0.75 -14.31
C PRO A 261 -5.42 0.83 -15.80
N GLY A 262 -4.74 -0.18 -16.33
CA GLY A 262 -4.37 -0.26 -17.76
C GLY A 262 -5.55 -0.41 -18.72
N GLN A 263 -6.71 -0.89 -18.26
CA GLN A 263 -7.94 -0.92 -19.05
C GLN A 263 -8.64 0.44 -19.12
N LYS A 264 -8.20 1.41 -18.31
CA LYS A 264 -8.85 2.71 -18.16
C LYS A 264 -7.95 3.88 -18.53
N TYR A 265 -6.67 3.78 -18.23
CA TYR A 265 -5.67 4.78 -18.59
C TYR A 265 -4.71 4.18 -19.59
N SER A 266 -4.69 4.74 -20.80
CA SER A 266 -3.67 4.44 -21.79
C SER A 266 -2.28 4.77 -21.22
N PRO A 267 -1.21 4.17 -21.73
CA PRO A 267 0.14 4.48 -21.28
C PRO A 267 0.46 5.98 -21.31
N SER A 268 0.01 6.70 -22.34
CA SER A 268 0.16 8.17 -22.41
C SER A 268 -0.63 8.92 -21.32
N MET A 269 -1.84 8.47 -20.98
CA MET A 269 -2.58 9.04 -19.84
C MET A 269 -1.83 8.81 -18.51
N GLN A 270 -1.26 7.62 -18.32
CA GLN A 270 -0.45 7.31 -17.14
C GLN A 270 0.78 8.24 -17.06
N CYS A 271 1.45 8.51 -18.19
CA CYS A 271 2.54 9.48 -18.25
C CYS A 271 2.11 10.89 -17.85
N GLN A 272 0.94 11.36 -18.32
CA GLN A 272 0.42 12.67 -17.92
C GLN A 272 0.17 12.77 -16.41
N TYR A 273 -0.21 11.67 -15.75
CA TYR A 273 -0.37 11.63 -14.30
C TYR A 273 0.96 11.56 -13.53
N ILE A 274 1.96 10.85 -14.06
CA ILE A 274 3.26 10.64 -13.41
C ILE A 274 4.19 11.84 -13.62
N VAL A 275 4.37 12.26 -14.86
CA VAL A 275 5.34 13.28 -15.27
C VAL A 275 4.70 14.65 -15.41
N GLY A 276 3.46 14.71 -15.90
CA GLY A 276 2.68 15.93 -16.01
C GLY A 276 2.08 16.18 -17.40
N PRO A 277 1.22 17.20 -17.55
CA PRO A 277 0.52 17.50 -18.79
C PRO A 277 1.50 17.70 -19.97
N GLY A 278 1.21 17.09 -21.11
CA GLY A 278 2.07 17.14 -22.31
C GLY A 278 3.09 16.00 -22.42
N SER A 279 3.16 15.10 -21.43
CA SER A 279 3.91 13.87 -21.54
C SER A 279 3.10 12.73 -22.18
N SER A 280 3.80 11.75 -22.74
CA SER A 280 3.26 10.56 -23.40
C SER A 280 4.21 9.37 -23.21
N ILE A 281 3.79 8.16 -23.57
CA ILE A 281 4.71 7.02 -23.56
C ILE A 281 5.76 7.19 -24.65
N CYS A 282 7.01 6.87 -24.32
CA CYS A 282 8.07 6.76 -25.30
C CYS A 282 7.92 5.42 -26.05
N GLU A 283 7.40 5.48 -27.28
CA GLU A 283 7.19 4.29 -28.12
C GLU A 283 8.51 3.68 -28.64
N VAL A 284 9.60 4.45 -28.62
CA VAL A 284 10.92 4.05 -29.15
C VAL A 284 11.90 3.66 -28.05
N CYS A 285 11.54 3.84 -26.77
CA CYS A 285 12.42 3.55 -25.64
C CYS A 285 12.40 2.06 -25.29
N THR A 286 13.56 1.51 -24.93
CA THR A 286 13.71 0.10 -24.50
C THR A 286 13.08 -0.21 -23.13
N LYS A 287 12.64 0.83 -22.40
CA LYS A 287 11.87 0.74 -21.15
C LYS A 287 10.56 1.50 -21.31
N CYS A 288 9.52 1.11 -20.58
CA CYS A 288 8.27 1.86 -20.49
C CYS A 288 8.50 3.21 -19.77
N THR A 289 9.02 4.20 -20.50
CA THR A 289 9.35 5.53 -20.00
C THR A 289 8.40 6.59 -20.56
N CYS A 290 8.24 7.66 -19.79
CA CYS A 290 7.43 8.80 -20.17
C CYS A 290 8.31 9.92 -20.72
N GLN A 291 7.87 10.55 -21.81
CA GLN A 291 8.59 11.66 -22.46
C GLN A 291 7.65 12.83 -22.75
N PHE A 292 8.18 14.04 -22.74
CA PHE A 292 7.50 15.20 -23.33
C PHE A 292 7.70 15.21 -24.84
N ALA A 293 6.73 15.73 -25.59
CA ALA A 293 6.92 16.02 -27.00
C ALA A 293 8.09 17.00 -27.15
N GLN A 294 9.16 16.59 -27.84
CA GLN A 294 10.22 17.51 -28.23
C GLN A 294 9.64 18.47 -29.28
N PRO A 295 9.79 19.79 -29.13
CA PRO A 295 9.51 20.69 -30.23
C PRO A 295 10.50 20.36 -31.36
N PHE A 296 9.96 20.02 -32.54
CA PHE A 296 10.73 19.96 -33.78
C PHE A 296 11.06 21.36 -34.26
#